data_AF-A0A914G3C1-F1
#
_entry.id   AF-A0A914G3C1-F1
#
_cell.length_a   1.000
_cell.length_b   1.000
_cell.length_c   1.000
_cell.angle_alpha   90.00
_cell.angle_beta   90.00
_cell.angle_gamma   90.00
#
_symmetry.space_group_name_H-M   'P 1'
#
loop_
_entity.id
_entity.type
_entity.pdbx_description
1 polymer ?
#
loop_
_entity_poly.entity_id
_entity_poly.type
_entity_poly.pdbx_seq_one_letter_code
_entity_poly.pdbx_strand_id
1 'polypeptide(L)'
;MNILALSERVAEDTEAIFNDDYFNDVDCVTNALDNIDARRYMDRRCVYYHLPLLESGTMGTKGNTQVVYPHVTESYSSSNDPPEKDIPICTLKNFPYEIQHTIQWAREMFQGLFTNPAETTNQFVADERQFLERIESMNPTQRYQVLNTVKRALVDERPKKPEDCITWALDLFQQYYHNQISQLLHNFPAEQLTSQGVKFWSGTKRCPHALDFDVNNPTHFEFVYAASILRAQQYRLEPIMDRSRIAEIAKSFAPEPFQPRSGVRIAVTEEEASAQDNMEDDTETQVEQLKLSLARLNIRTTLDPI
;
A
#
# COMPACT_ATOMS: atom_id res chain seq x y z
N MET A 1 13.04 -29.50 -34.07
CA MET A 1 13.32 -28.31 -33.23
C MET A 1 13.74 -28.84 -31.89
N ASN A 2 14.91 -28.42 -31.38
CA ASN A 2 15.41 -28.84 -30.08
C ASN A 2 15.12 -27.68 -29.13
N ILE A 3 14.14 -27.83 -28.24
CA ILE A 3 13.71 -26.79 -27.30
C ILE A 3 13.94 -27.30 -25.89
N LEU A 4 14.68 -26.52 -25.09
CA LEU A 4 14.72 -26.68 -23.65
C LEU A 4 13.79 -25.62 -23.03
N ALA A 5 12.78 -26.08 -22.28
CA ALA A 5 11.87 -25.20 -21.57
C ALA A 5 12.25 -25.13 -20.10
N LEU A 6 12.40 -23.91 -19.59
CA LEU A 6 12.80 -23.58 -18.22
C LEU A 6 11.69 -22.76 -17.56
N SER A 7 11.62 -22.82 -16.22
CA SER A 7 10.60 -22.13 -15.40
C SER A 7 11.20 -21.14 -14.40
N GLU A 8 12.51 -21.04 -14.39
CA GLU A 8 13.32 -20.21 -13.53
C GLU A 8 13.17 -18.75 -13.96
N ARG A 9 12.86 -17.87 -13.00
CA ARG A 9 12.92 -16.43 -13.23
C ARG A 9 14.35 -16.05 -13.57
N VAL A 10 14.56 -15.30 -14.64
CA VAL A 10 15.89 -14.78 -14.99
C VAL A 10 16.16 -13.52 -14.17
N ALA A 11 17.04 -13.62 -13.17
CA ALA A 11 17.38 -12.56 -12.22
C ALA A 11 18.70 -12.89 -11.48
N GLU A 12 19.16 -11.96 -10.64
CA GLU A 12 20.43 -12.11 -9.87
C GLU A 12 20.44 -13.37 -8.98
N ASP A 13 19.30 -13.79 -8.45
CA ASP A 13 19.15 -14.95 -7.58
C ASP A 13 19.20 -16.30 -8.33
N THR A 14 19.14 -16.30 -9.67
CA THR A 14 19.19 -17.51 -10.51
C THR A 14 20.45 -17.59 -11.38
N GLU A 15 21.46 -16.77 -11.12
CA GLU A 15 22.74 -16.79 -11.87
C GLU A 15 23.53 -18.09 -11.70
N ALA A 16 23.26 -18.86 -10.64
CA ALA A 16 23.83 -20.20 -10.50
C ALA A 16 23.34 -21.16 -11.62
N ILE A 17 22.15 -20.91 -12.16
CA ILE A 17 21.52 -21.67 -13.25
C ILE A 17 21.92 -21.05 -14.59
N PHE A 18 21.76 -19.72 -14.73
CA PHE A 18 22.13 -18.95 -15.92
C PHE A 18 23.55 -18.38 -15.79
N ASN A 19 24.50 -19.30 -15.61
CA ASN A 19 25.90 -18.99 -15.33
C ASN A 19 26.71 -18.71 -16.62
N ASP A 20 28.02 -18.57 -16.46
CA ASP A 20 28.94 -18.30 -17.57
C ASP A 20 28.86 -19.38 -18.67
N ASP A 21 28.82 -20.66 -18.29
CA ASP A 21 28.76 -21.77 -19.25
C ASP A 21 27.47 -21.70 -20.08
N TYR A 22 26.35 -21.35 -19.47
CA TYR A 22 25.08 -21.17 -20.17
C TYR A 22 25.17 -20.05 -21.22
N PHE A 23 25.62 -18.86 -20.83
CA PHE A 23 25.67 -17.71 -21.74
C PHE A 23 26.76 -17.83 -22.81
N ASN A 24 27.85 -18.54 -22.54
CA ASN A 24 28.91 -18.80 -23.53
C ASN A 24 28.46 -19.72 -24.68
N ASP A 25 27.43 -20.55 -24.46
CA ASP A 25 26.87 -21.46 -25.47
C ASP A 25 25.69 -20.83 -26.25
N VAL A 26 25.33 -19.57 -25.95
CA VAL A 26 24.22 -18.85 -26.58
C VAL A 26 24.74 -17.96 -27.72
N ASP A 27 24.13 -18.07 -28.90
CA ASP A 27 24.47 -17.21 -30.05
C ASP A 27 23.81 -15.82 -29.98
N CYS A 28 22.58 -15.74 -29.43
CA CYS A 28 21.77 -14.52 -29.38
C CYS A 28 20.67 -14.65 -28.32
N VAL A 29 20.31 -13.52 -27.72
CA VAL A 29 19.19 -13.40 -26.77
C VAL A 29 18.04 -12.65 -27.43
N THR A 30 16.81 -13.11 -27.19
CA THR A 30 15.59 -12.40 -27.60
C THR A 30 14.69 -12.20 -26.39
N ASN A 31 14.41 -10.93 -26.06
CA ASN A 31 13.53 -10.59 -24.97
C ASN A 31 12.06 -10.70 -25.40
N ALA A 32 11.27 -11.28 -24.49
CA ALA A 32 9.81 -11.31 -24.54
C ALA A 32 9.26 -10.97 -23.13
N LEU A 33 9.73 -9.84 -22.61
CA LEU A 33 9.55 -9.42 -21.22
C LEU A 33 8.44 -8.37 -21.07
N ASP A 34 7.88 -8.22 -19.88
CA ASP A 34 6.77 -7.29 -19.59
C ASP A 34 7.16 -6.14 -18.65
N ASN A 35 8.34 -6.16 -18.03
CA ASN A 35 8.81 -5.15 -17.09
C ASN A 35 10.21 -4.62 -17.43
N ILE A 36 10.49 -3.37 -17.06
CA ILE A 36 11.74 -2.65 -17.39
C ILE A 36 12.94 -3.25 -16.63
N ASP A 37 12.75 -3.71 -15.40
CA ASP A 37 13.84 -4.23 -14.57
C ASP A 37 14.45 -5.50 -15.15
N ALA A 38 13.61 -6.45 -15.60
CA ALA A 38 14.07 -7.66 -16.28
C ALA A 38 14.76 -7.33 -17.62
N ARG A 39 14.24 -6.37 -18.39
CA ARG A 39 14.89 -5.90 -19.64
C ARG A 39 16.28 -5.37 -19.37
N ARG A 40 16.42 -4.49 -18.35
CA ARG A 40 17.72 -3.94 -17.92
C ARG A 40 18.66 -5.01 -17.39
N TYR A 41 18.15 -6.00 -16.66
CA TYR A 41 18.95 -7.13 -16.21
C TYR A 41 19.52 -7.90 -17.41
N MET A 42 18.67 -8.28 -18.37
CA MET A 42 19.11 -8.98 -19.58
C MET A 42 20.06 -8.16 -20.45
N ASP A 43 19.83 -6.85 -20.59
CA ASP A 43 20.75 -5.93 -21.28
C ASP A 43 22.14 -5.98 -20.65
N ARG A 44 22.25 -5.86 -19.32
CA ARG A 44 23.55 -5.96 -18.61
C ARG A 44 24.24 -7.29 -18.85
N ARG A 45 23.51 -8.41 -18.78
CA ARG A 45 24.07 -9.75 -19.05
C ARG A 45 24.57 -9.85 -20.50
N CYS A 46 23.78 -9.39 -21.48
CA CYS A 46 24.16 -9.45 -22.90
C CYS A 46 25.37 -8.56 -23.21
N VAL A 47 25.46 -7.37 -22.60
CA VAL A 47 26.65 -6.51 -22.72
C VAL A 47 27.88 -7.19 -22.13
N TYR A 48 27.75 -7.82 -20.96
CA TYR A 48 28.84 -8.52 -20.28
C TYR A 48 29.39 -9.71 -21.09
N TYR A 49 28.51 -10.57 -21.61
CA TYR A 49 28.91 -11.74 -22.43
C TYR A 49 29.09 -11.42 -23.92
N HIS A 50 28.98 -10.15 -24.31
CA HIS A 50 29.08 -9.72 -25.72
C HIS A 50 28.11 -10.45 -26.66
N LEU A 51 26.85 -10.61 -26.23
CA LEU A 51 25.80 -11.29 -26.99
C LEU A 51 24.88 -10.28 -27.71
N PRO A 52 24.49 -10.54 -28.97
CA PRO A 52 23.40 -9.83 -29.62
C PRO A 52 22.08 -10.00 -28.86
N LEU A 53 21.36 -8.91 -28.65
CA LEU A 53 20.07 -8.87 -27.99
C LEU A 53 19.00 -8.25 -28.91
N LEU A 54 17.91 -8.98 -29.10
CA LEU A 54 16.69 -8.51 -29.77
C LEU A 54 15.66 -8.12 -28.71
N GLU A 55 15.37 -6.83 -28.60
CA GLU A 55 14.41 -6.27 -27.65
C GLU A 55 13.10 -5.88 -28.36
N SER A 56 11.98 -6.11 -27.70
CA SER A 56 10.66 -5.71 -28.19
C SER A 56 9.68 -5.40 -27.07
N GLY A 57 8.78 -4.46 -27.34
CA GLY A 57 7.74 -4.04 -26.39
C GLY A 57 6.44 -3.69 -27.09
N THR A 58 5.34 -3.81 -26.37
CA THR A 58 3.99 -3.46 -26.85
C THR A 58 3.20 -2.75 -25.76
N MET A 59 2.40 -1.76 -26.14
CA MET A 59 1.39 -1.13 -25.27
C MET A 59 0.13 -0.80 -26.09
N GLY A 60 -0.89 -1.64 -25.97
CA GLY A 60 -2.09 -1.55 -26.80
C GLY A 60 -1.76 -1.75 -28.28
N THR A 61 -2.04 -0.76 -29.13
CA THR A 61 -1.70 -0.77 -30.56
C THR A 61 -0.28 -0.26 -30.87
N LYS A 62 0.46 0.20 -29.86
CA LYS A 62 1.84 0.67 -30.01
C LYS A 62 2.79 -0.51 -29.86
N GLY A 63 3.86 -0.50 -30.64
CA GLY A 63 4.95 -1.46 -30.52
C GLY A 63 6.28 -0.80 -30.85
N ASN A 64 7.35 -1.34 -30.29
CA ASN A 64 8.72 -0.95 -30.58
C ASN A 64 9.61 -2.20 -30.68
N THR A 65 10.70 -2.06 -31.43
CA THR A 65 11.76 -3.07 -31.54
C THR A 65 13.10 -2.36 -31.48
N GLN A 66 14.07 -2.95 -30.79
CA GLN A 66 15.44 -2.44 -30.72
C GLN A 66 16.41 -3.62 -30.88
N VAL A 67 17.47 -3.38 -31.63
CA VAL A 67 18.56 -4.35 -31.81
C VAL A 67 19.77 -3.82 -31.08
N VAL A 68 20.30 -4.63 -30.15
CA VAL A 68 21.55 -4.37 -29.44
C VAL A 68 22.59 -5.33 -30.00
N TYR A 69 23.56 -4.82 -30.76
CA TYR A 69 24.63 -5.61 -31.35
C TYR A 69 25.99 -5.22 -30.75
N PRO A 70 26.76 -6.19 -30.20
CA PRO A 70 28.02 -5.94 -29.53
C PRO A 70 28.98 -5.08 -30.37
N HIS A 71 29.54 -4.04 -29.75
CA HIS A 71 30.50 -3.12 -30.35
C HIS A 71 30.00 -2.32 -31.57
N VAL A 72 28.69 -2.33 -31.86
CA VAL A 72 28.12 -1.63 -33.02
C VAL A 72 27.02 -0.64 -32.61
N THR A 73 26.06 -1.07 -31.80
CA THR A 73 24.95 -0.22 -31.36
C THR A 73 25.07 0.10 -29.87
N GLU A 74 24.28 1.08 -29.42
CA GLU A 74 24.08 1.27 -27.99
C GLU A 74 23.31 0.10 -27.36
N SER A 75 23.40 -0.02 -26.03
CA SER A 75 22.62 -0.97 -25.24
C SER A 75 21.22 -0.43 -24.94
N TYR A 76 20.29 -1.29 -24.51
CA TYR A 76 18.96 -0.86 -24.10
C TYR A 76 19.02 0.20 -22.98
N SER A 77 19.89 -0.02 -21.99
CA SER A 77 20.06 0.87 -20.83
C SER A 77 20.84 2.17 -21.13
N SER A 78 21.31 2.36 -22.37
CA SER A 78 21.98 3.60 -22.79
C SER A 78 21.00 4.76 -22.99
N SER A 79 19.72 4.44 -23.18
CA SER A 79 18.62 5.39 -23.28
C SER A 79 17.72 5.30 -22.04
N ASN A 80 17.14 6.44 -21.64
CA ASN A 80 16.19 6.47 -20.53
C ASN A 80 14.78 6.70 -21.07
N ASP A 81 13.91 5.73 -20.83
CA ASP A 81 12.47 5.94 -20.99
C ASP A 81 11.98 7.01 -19.99
N PRO A 82 10.97 7.82 -20.37
CA PRO A 82 10.35 8.75 -19.43
C PRO A 82 9.85 7.97 -18.20
N PRO A 83 10.16 8.44 -16.98
CA PRO A 83 9.65 7.79 -15.78
C PRO A 83 8.12 7.84 -15.77
N GLU A 84 7.51 6.86 -15.10
CA GLU A 84 6.09 6.93 -14.80
C GLU A 84 5.80 8.21 -13.99
N LYS A 85 4.63 8.80 -14.25
CA LYS A 85 4.23 10.01 -13.53
C LYS A 85 3.65 9.59 -12.18
N ASP A 86 4.40 9.86 -11.11
CA ASP A 86 3.90 9.70 -9.76
C ASP A 86 2.83 10.75 -9.44
N ILE A 87 1.78 10.33 -8.73
CA ILE A 87 0.74 11.23 -8.26
C ILE A 87 1.22 11.86 -6.95
N PRO A 88 1.17 13.20 -6.80
CA PRO A 88 1.49 13.88 -5.55
C PRO A 88 0.79 13.28 -4.33
N ILE A 89 1.54 13.05 -3.25
CA ILE A 89 1.01 12.48 -2.00
C ILE A 89 -0.14 13.34 -1.44
N CYS A 90 -0.04 14.67 -1.54
CA CYS A 90 -1.10 15.58 -1.10
C CYS A 90 -2.39 15.43 -1.93
N THR A 91 -2.27 15.11 -3.22
CA THR A 91 -3.41 14.84 -4.12
C THR A 91 -4.07 13.51 -3.77
N LEU A 92 -3.28 12.47 -3.48
CA LEU A 92 -3.80 11.17 -3.05
C LEU A 92 -4.47 11.24 -1.68
N LYS A 93 -3.87 11.93 -0.71
CA LYS A 93 -4.36 11.97 0.68
C LYS A 93 -5.56 12.90 0.89
N ASN A 94 -5.56 14.09 0.29
CA ASN A 94 -6.49 15.15 0.68
C ASN A 94 -7.29 15.75 -0.49
N PHE A 95 -6.72 15.84 -1.69
CA PHE A 95 -7.31 16.60 -2.80
C PHE A 95 -7.44 15.81 -4.12
N PRO A 96 -8.08 14.64 -4.15
CA PRO A 96 -8.26 13.89 -5.39
C PRO A 96 -9.27 14.60 -6.31
N TYR A 97 -8.90 14.81 -7.58
CA TYR A 97 -9.79 15.41 -8.59
C TYR A 97 -10.09 14.51 -9.80
N GLU A 98 -9.35 13.42 -9.99
CA GLU A 98 -9.56 12.40 -11.01
C GLU A 98 -9.74 11.03 -10.37
N ILE A 99 -10.35 10.10 -11.13
CA ILE A 99 -10.66 8.75 -10.63
C ILE A 99 -9.38 7.95 -10.32
N GLN A 100 -8.31 8.17 -11.09
CA GLN A 100 -7.01 7.51 -10.89
C GLN A 100 -6.46 7.77 -9.50
N HIS A 101 -6.64 8.98 -8.95
CA HIS A 101 -6.18 9.30 -7.60
C HIS A 101 -6.92 8.48 -6.54
N THR A 102 -8.25 8.35 -6.69
CA THR A 102 -9.05 7.55 -5.76
C THR A 102 -8.78 6.05 -5.88
N ILE A 103 -8.46 5.56 -7.08
CA ILE A 103 -8.06 4.16 -7.31
C ILE A 103 -6.71 3.88 -6.67
N GLN A 104 -5.73 4.76 -6.87
CA GLN A 104 -4.41 4.62 -6.25
C GLN A 104 -4.50 4.69 -4.72
N TRP A 105 -5.29 5.63 -4.18
CA TRP A 105 -5.60 5.68 -2.74
C TRP A 105 -6.23 4.37 -2.27
N ALA A 106 -7.25 3.85 -2.96
CA ALA A 106 -7.93 2.62 -2.56
C ALA A 106 -6.99 1.40 -2.59
N ARG A 107 -6.06 1.33 -3.54
CA ARG A 107 -5.02 0.30 -3.61
C ARG A 107 -4.06 0.39 -2.42
N GLU A 108 -3.60 1.58 -2.07
CA GLU A 108 -2.76 1.81 -0.89
C GLU A 108 -3.50 1.44 0.40
N MET A 109 -4.79 1.78 0.49
CA MET A 109 -5.62 1.38 1.64
C MET A 109 -5.77 -0.13 1.74
N PHE A 110 -6.03 -0.82 0.62
CA PHE A 110 -6.11 -2.28 0.60
C PHE A 110 -4.83 -2.92 1.14
N GLN A 111 -3.68 -2.50 0.63
CA GLN A 111 -2.38 -3.01 1.08
C GLN A 111 -2.12 -2.67 2.56
N GLY A 112 -2.42 -1.43 2.97
CA GLY A 112 -2.23 -0.94 4.33
C GLY A 112 -3.15 -1.56 5.38
N LEU A 113 -4.29 -2.14 4.98
CA LEU A 113 -5.25 -2.79 5.88
C LEU A 113 -5.05 -4.31 5.95
N PHE A 114 -4.86 -4.94 4.80
CA PHE A 114 -4.95 -6.40 4.68
C PHE A 114 -3.59 -7.09 4.47
N THR A 115 -2.56 -6.36 4.02
CA THR A 115 -1.23 -6.93 3.74
C THR A 115 -0.20 -6.48 4.78
N ASN A 116 0.13 -5.19 4.83
CA ASN A 116 1.24 -4.67 5.63
C ASN A 116 1.11 -4.99 7.14
N PRO A 117 -0.07 -4.83 7.78
CA PRO A 117 -0.20 -5.18 9.19
C PRO A 117 -0.04 -6.67 9.45
N ALA A 118 -0.54 -7.52 8.54
CA ALA A 118 -0.42 -8.97 8.66
C ALA A 118 1.03 -9.42 8.51
N GLU A 119 1.75 -8.93 7.50
CA GLU A 119 3.18 -9.23 7.30
C GLU A 119 4.03 -8.76 8.48
N THR A 120 3.83 -7.51 8.92
CA THR A 120 4.54 -6.95 10.07
C THR A 120 4.31 -7.78 11.33
N THR A 121 3.05 -8.16 11.57
CA THR A 121 2.68 -8.99 12.73
C THR A 121 3.25 -10.40 12.63
N ASN A 122 3.24 -11.00 11.44
CA ASN A 122 3.81 -12.33 11.21
C ASN A 122 5.32 -12.35 11.44
N GLN A 123 6.04 -11.29 11.03
CA GLN A 123 7.47 -11.16 11.31
C GLN A 123 7.74 -11.05 12.81
N PHE A 124 6.94 -10.27 13.54
CA PHE A 124 7.05 -10.16 15.01
C PHE A 124 6.78 -11.50 15.71
N VAL A 125 5.75 -12.22 15.27
CA VAL A 125 5.35 -13.52 15.82
C VAL A 125 6.37 -14.62 15.49
N ALA A 126 6.99 -14.59 14.31
CA ALA A 126 7.94 -15.59 13.87
C ALA A 126 9.27 -15.50 14.64
N ASP A 127 9.80 -14.29 14.82
CA ASP A 127 11.01 -14.04 15.61
C ASP A 127 10.96 -12.63 16.23
N GLU A 128 10.43 -12.56 17.46
CA GLU A 128 10.31 -11.30 18.22
C GLU A 128 11.67 -10.63 18.41
N ARG A 129 12.73 -11.40 18.68
CA ARG A 129 14.05 -10.85 18.96
C ARG A 129 14.64 -10.20 17.71
N GLN A 130 14.66 -10.92 16.59
CA GLN A 130 15.15 -10.40 15.32
C GLN A 130 14.31 -9.20 14.85
N PHE A 131 12.99 -9.24 15.08
CA PHE A 131 12.11 -8.12 14.78
C PHE A 131 12.48 -6.87 15.57
N LEU A 132 12.67 -6.99 16.88
CA LEU A 132 13.04 -5.88 17.76
C LEU A 132 14.42 -5.31 17.41
N GLU A 133 15.41 -6.16 17.15
CA GLU A 133 16.76 -5.74 16.71
C GLU A 133 16.70 -4.94 15.38
N ARG A 134 15.87 -5.37 14.43
CA ARG A 134 15.71 -4.67 13.14
C ARG A 134 15.08 -3.28 13.29
N ILE A 135 14.10 -3.12 14.16
CA ILE A 135 13.44 -1.81 14.32
C ILE A 135 14.30 -0.82 15.11
N GLU A 136 15.33 -1.25 15.85
CA GLU A 136 16.23 -0.36 16.58
C GLU A 136 16.98 0.62 15.67
N SER A 137 17.22 0.25 14.40
CA SER A 137 17.83 1.17 13.42
C SER A 137 16.86 2.21 12.86
N MET A 138 15.57 2.15 13.20
CA MET A 138 14.54 3.09 12.74
C MET A 138 14.41 4.28 13.70
N ASN A 139 13.95 5.42 13.17
CA ASN A 139 13.67 6.57 14.02
C ASN A 139 12.50 6.29 15.00
N PRO A 140 12.37 7.05 16.12
CA PRO A 140 11.35 6.80 17.14
C PRO A 140 9.91 6.73 16.59
N THR A 141 9.55 7.60 15.65
CA THR A 141 8.23 7.64 15.00
C THR A 141 7.92 6.38 14.22
N GLN A 142 8.86 5.91 13.42
CA GLN A 142 8.73 4.65 12.68
C GLN A 142 8.63 3.46 13.63
N ARG A 143 9.46 3.41 14.69
CA ARG A 143 9.40 2.36 15.72
C ARG A 143 8.02 2.31 16.37
N TYR A 144 7.48 3.46 16.77
CA TYR A 144 6.14 3.55 17.35
C TYR A 144 5.07 3.05 16.39
N GLN A 145 5.09 3.50 15.13
CA GLN A 145 4.10 3.09 14.12
C GLN A 145 4.12 1.57 13.90
N VAL A 146 5.30 0.97 13.77
CA VAL A 146 5.47 -0.47 13.58
C VAL A 146 4.96 -1.26 14.79
N LEU A 147 5.36 -0.89 16.02
CA LEU A 147 4.91 -1.56 17.24
C LEU A 147 3.41 -1.37 17.49
N ASN A 148 2.88 -0.17 17.23
CA ASN A 148 1.45 0.09 17.36
C ASN A 148 0.63 -0.72 16.35
N THR A 149 1.16 -0.94 15.15
CA THR A 149 0.55 -1.83 14.15
C THR A 149 0.42 -3.26 14.69
N VAL A 150 1.49 -3.79 15.31
CA VAL A 150 1.49 -5.12 15.93
C VAL A 150 0.48 -5.18 17.08
N LYS A 151 0.47 -4.19 17.98
CA LYS A 151 -0.47 -4.14 19.12
C LYS A 151 -1.92 -4.09 18.66
N ARG A 152 -2.24 -3.24 17.67
CA ARG A 152 -3.59 -3.17 17.09
C ARG A 152 -3.99 -4.50 16.47
N ALA A 153 -3.11 -5.12 15.70
CA ALA A 153 -3.40 -6.37 15.02
C ALA A 153 -3.61 -7.56 15.98
N LEU A 154 -2.83 -7.64 17.06
CA LEU A 154 -2.88 -8.76 18.00
C LEU A 154 -3.87 -8.57 19.16
N VAL A 155 -4.14 -7.32 19.56
CA VAL A 155 -4.86 -7.00 20.79
C VAL A 155 -6.05 -6.09 20.54
N ASP A 156 -5.80 -4.85 20.12
CA ASP A 156 -6.84 -3.80 20.20
C ASP A 156 -7.96 -4.00 19.17
N GLU A 157 -7.62 -4.51 17.97
CA GLU A 157 -8.53 -4.63 16.82
C GLU A 157 -8.62 -6.05 16.29
N ARG A 158 -8.24 -7.04 17.10
CA ARG A 158 -8.38 -8.45 16.76
C ARG A 158 -9.86 -8.85 16.83
N PRO A 159 -10.49 -9.28 15.71
CA PRO A 159 -11.86 -9.78 15.74
C PRO A 159 -11.91 -11.11 16.52
N LYS A 160 -12.98 -11.30 17.30
CA LYS A 160 -13.23 -12.55 18.04
C LYS A 160 -14.27 -13.43 17.37
N LYS A 161 -15.15 -12.82 16.56
CA LYS A 161 -16.19 -13.49 15.79
C LYS A 161 -16.41 -12.76 14.46
N PRO A 162 -17.02 -13.41 13.45
CA PRO A 162 -17.23 -12.81 12.13
C PRO A 162 -18.03 -11.50 12.14
N GLU A 163 -18.96 -11.33 13.08
CA GLU A 163 -19.71 -10.07 13.22
C GLU A 163 -18.83 -8.88 13.60
N ASP A 164 -17.73 -9.10 14.33
CA ASP A 164 -16.80 -8.03 14.70
C ASP A 164 -16.11 -7.47 13.44
N CYS A 165 -15.92 -8.29 12.40
CA CYS A 165 -15.37 -7.84 11.12
C CYS A 165 -16.34 -6.91 10.37
N ILE A 166 -17.66 -7.09 10.53
CA ILE A 166 -18.67 -6.21 9.95
C ILE A 166 -18.68 -4.86 10.68
N THR A 167 -18.67 -4.88 12.01
CA THR A 167 -18.55 -3.65 12.83
C THR A 167 -17.27 -2.88 12.50
N TRP A 168 -16.13 -3.59 12.41
CA TRP A 168 -14.86 -2.98 12.00
C TRP A 168 -14.94 -2.32 10.62
N ALA A 169 -15.58 -2.96 9.65
CA ALA A 169 -15.73 -2.40 8.30
C ALA A 169 -16.65 -1.16 8.28
N LEU A 170 -17.67 -1.11 9.14
CA LEU A 170 -18.55 0.05 9.32
C LEU A 170 -17.81 1.21 9.99
N ASP A 171 -17.04 0.94 11.04
CA ASP A 171 -16.16 1.93 11.68
C ASP A 171 -15.12 2.46 10.68
N LEU A 172 -14.59 1.60 9.81
CA LEU A 172 -13.66 1.99 8.77
C LEU A 172 -14.30 2.93 7.74
N PHE A 173 -15.54 2.64 7.31
CA PHE A 173 -16.31 3.52 6.43
C PHE A 173 -16.51 4.89 7.09
N GLN A 174 -16.95 4.90 8.36
CA GLN A 174 -17.14 6.12 9.14
C GLN A 174 -15.84 6.92 9.22
N GLN A 175 -14.70 6.27 9.45
CA GLN A 175 -13.41 6.94 9.55
C GLN A 175 -13.01 7.62 8.24
N TYR A 176 -13.03 6.91 7.10
CA TYR A 176 -12.53 7.43 5.83
C TYR A 176 -13.49 8.38 5.13
N TYR A 177 -14.78 8.05 5.09
CA TYR A 177 -15.73 8.77 4.25
C TYR A 177 -16.54 9.81 5.00
N HIS A 178 -16.54 9.77 6.34
CA HIS A 178 -17.18 10.78 7.17
C HIS A 178 -16.17 11.57 8.01
N ASN A 179 -15.49 10.94 8.97
CA ASN A 179 -14.73 11.64 10.01
C ASN A 179 -13.54 12.42 9.42
N GLN A 180 -12.75 11.79 8.55
CA GLN A 180 -11.62 12.46 7.90
C GLN A 180 -12.08 13.61 7.01
N ILE A 181 -13.21 13.45 6.31
CA ILE A 181 -13.78 14.51 5.48
C ILE A 181 -14.31 15.66 6.34
N SER A 182 -15.00 15.36 7.43
CA SER A 182 -15.48 16.35 8.42
C SER A 182 -14.32 17.10 9.07
N GLN A 183 -13.21 16.42 9.39
CA GLN A 183 -11.99 17.08 9.87
C GLN A 183 -11.38 17.98 8.79
N LEU A 184 -11.31 17.53 7.53
CA LEU A 184 -10.79 18.31 6.42
C LEU A 184 -11.62 19.58 6.19
N LEU A 185 -12.94 19.50 6.29
CA LEU A 185 -13.86 20.65 6.17
C LEU A 185 -13.82 21.57 7.38
N HIS A 186 -13.51 21.05 8.58
CA HIS A 186 -13.27 21.89 9.76
C HIS A 186 -11.99 22.72 9.59
N ASN A 187 -10.94 22.11 9.06
CA ASN A 187 -9.67 22.76 8.73
C ASN A 187 -9.81 23.74 7.57
N PHE A 188 -10.57 23.35 6.54
CA PHE A 188 -10.79 24.14 5.35
C PHE A 188 -12.28 24.29 5.02
N PRO A 189 -12.98 25.26 5.65
CA PRO A 189 -14.40 25.49 5.39
C PRO A 189 -14.70 25.73 3.89
N ALA A 190 -15.89 25.35 3.44
CA ALA A 190 -16.29 25.43 2.04
C ALA A 190 -16.15 26.83 1.42
N GLU A 191 -16.38 27.88 2.22
CA GLU A 191 -16.27 29.28 1.79
C GLU A 191 -14.90 29.91 2.11
N GLN A 192 -13.91 29.13 2.53
CA GLN A 192 -12.59 29.67 2.85
C GLN A 192 -11.95 30.33 1.63
N LEU A 193 -11.36 31.51 1.87
CA LEU A 193 -10.55 32.22 0.90
C LEU A 193 -9.06 32.03 1.22
N THR A 194 -8.24 32.00 0.18
CA THR A 194 -6.78 32.08 0.30
C THR A 194 -6.35 33.50 0.69
N SER A 195 -5.07 33.69 1.02
CA SER A 195 -4.49 35.00 1.29
C SER A 195 -4.66 36.01 0.13
N GLN A 196 -4.89 35.52 -1.09
CA GLN A 196 -5.13 36.34 -2.28
C GLN A 196 -6.63 36.62 -2.54
N GLY A 197 -7.53 36.20 -1.63
CA GLY A 197 -8.98 36.42 -1.75
C GLY A 197 -9.71 35.49 -2.72
N VAL A 198 -9.04 34.44 -3.22
CA VAL A 198 -9.63 33.42 -4.11
C VAL A 198 -10.17 32.25 -3.28
N LYS A 199 -11.25 31.60 -3.71
CA LYS A 199 -11.77 30.40 -3.03
C LYS A 199 -10.70 29.30 -2.92
N PHE A 200 -10.50 28.77 -1.71
CA PHE A 200 -9.59 27.65 -1.44
C PHE A 200 -9.95 26.42 -2.26
N TRP A 201 -11.24 26.07 -2.29
CA TRP A 201 -11.80 24.99 -3.09
C TRP A 201 -12.05 25.45 -4.53
N SER A 202 -10.99 25.51 -5.33
CA SER A 202 -11.04 25.85 -6.75
C SER A 202 -10.00 25.09 -7.57
N GLY A 203 -10.17 25.06 -8.89
CA GLY A 203 -9.28 24.33 -9.81
C GLY A 203 -9.27 22.83 -9.52
N THR A 204 -8.11 22.30 -9.14
CA THR A 204 -7.91 20.88 -8.78
C THR A 204 -8.35 20.54 -7.36
N LYS A 205 -8.72 21.52 -6.52
CA LYS A 205 -9.24 21.28 -5.17
C LYS A 205 -10.76 21.24 -5.19
N ARG A 206 -11.32 20.03 -5.23
CA ARG A 206 -12.78 19.81 -5.20
C ARG A 206 -13.24 19.76 -3.75
N CYS A 207 -14.21 20.61 -3.38
CA CYS A 207 -14.78 20.59 -2.04
C CYS A 207 -15.48 19.24 -1.78
N PRO A 208 -15.06 18.47 -0.76
CA PRO A 208 -15.69 17.20 -0.44
C PRO A 208 -16.95 17.41 0.39
N HIS A 209 -17.70 16.32 0.59
CA HIS A 209 -18.84 16.26 1.51
C HIS A 209 -18.71 14.96 2.31
N ALA A 210 -18.92 15.05 3.62
CA ALA A 210 -18.93 13.86 4.47
C ALA A 210 -20.10 12.96 4.06
N LEU A 211 -19.86 11.65 4.04
CA LEU A 211 -20.88 10.66 3.71
C LEU A 211 -21.41 10.03 4.99
N ASP A 212 -22.73 9.93 5.10
CA ASP A 212 -23.37 9.09 6.10
C ASP A 212 -23.56 7.69 5.52
N PHE A 213 -23.29 6.67 6.34
CA PHE A 213 -23.49 5.29 5.91
C PHE A 213 -24.98 5.02 5.62
N ASP A 214 -25.25 4.37 4.50
CA ASP A 214 -26.59 3.94 4.11
C ASP A 214 -26.50 2.51 3.58
N VAL A 215 -27.13 1.59 4.29
CA VAL A 215 -27.16 0.17 3.95
C VAL A 215 -27.81 -0.11 2.59
N ASN A 216 -28.68 0.79 2.10
CA ASN A 216 -29.36 0.64 0.81
C ASN A 216 -28.54 1.22 -0.36
N ASN A 217 -27.50 1.99 -0.07
CA ASN A 217 -26.58 2.47 -1.09
C ASN A 217 -25.65 1.32 -1.49
N PRO A 218 -25.66 0.89 -2.78
CA PRO A 218 -24.87 -0.24 -3.23
C PRO A 218 -23.37 -0.08 -2.95
N THR A 219 -22.78 1.10 -3.15
CA THR A 219 -21.33 1.27 -2.98
C THR A 219 -20.94 1.25 -1.50
N HIS A 220 -21.78 1.79 -0.62
CA HIS A 220 -21.56 1.74 0.83
C HIS A 220 -21.64 0.30 1.33
N PHE A 221 -22.67 -0.44 0.90
CA PHE A 221 -22.84 -1.84 1.26
C PHE A 221 -21.70 -2.72 0.72
N GLU A 222 -21.31 -2.57 -0.56
CA GLU A 222 -20.21 -3.37 -1.13
C GLU A 222 -18.87 -3.11 -0.44
N PHE A 223 -18.61 -1.88 0.00
CA PHE A 223 -17.42 -1.58 0.80
C PHE A 223 -17.40 -2.41 2.10
N VAL A 224 -18.49 -2.37 2.87
CA VAL A 224 -18.61 -3.12 4.13
C VAL A 224 -18.58 -4.63 3.88
N TYR A 225 -19.27 -5.10 2.84
CA TYR A 225 -19.30 -6.49 2.42
C TYR A 225 -17.88 -7.02 2.14
N ALA A 226 -17.14 -6.37 1.24
CA ALA A 226 -15.80 -6.79 0.87
C ALA A 226 -14.81 -6.66 2.04
N ALA A 227 -14.82 -5.53 2.76
CA ALA A 227 -13.89 -5.28 3.86
C ALA A 227 -14.08 -6.27 5.02
N SER A 228 -15.33 -6.62 5.36
CA SER A 228 -15.62 -7.59 6.42
C SER A 228 -15.15 -9.00 6.07
N ILE A 229 -15.32 -9.44 4.81
CA ILE A 229 -14.85 -10.74 4.33
C ILE A 229 -13.32 -10.80 4.35
N LEU A 230 -12.64 -9.79 3.81
CA LEU A 230 -11.18 -9.73 3.80
C LEU A 230 -10.62 -9.73 5.22
N ARG A 231 -11.25 -8.99 6.14
CA ARG A 231 -10.85 -8.96 7.55
C ARG A 231 -11.05 -10.31 8.22
N ALA A 232 -12.15 -11.01 7.96
CA ALA A 232 -12.38 -12.35 8.50
C ALA A 232 -11.31 -13.33 7.99
N GLN A 233 -11.02 -13.32 6.69
CA GLN A 233 -9.98 -14.15 6.08
C GLN A 233 -8.58 -13.86 6.64
N GLN A 234 -8.24 -12.59 6.84
CA GLN A 234 -6.96 -12.15 7.43
C GLN A 234 -6.73 -12.78 8.82
N TYR A 235 -7.80 -12.99 9.59
CA TYR A 235 -7.76 -13.59 10.92
C TYR A 235 -8.20 -15.05 10.96
N ARG A 236 -8.39 -15.69 9.80
CA ARG A 236 -8.84 -17.09 9.65
C ARG A 236 -10.19 -17.38 10.32
N LEU A 237 -11.09 -16.41 10.32
CA LEU A 237 -12.49 -16.58 10.69
C LEU A 237 -13.32 -16.90 9.46
N GLU A 238 -14.36 -17.73 9.61
CA GLU A 238 -15.31 -18.00 8.52
C GLU A 238 -16.14 -16.73 8.26
N PRO A 239 -16.09 -16.15 7.04
CA PRO A 239 -16.79 -14.91 6.74
C PRO A 239 -18.31 -15.12 6.67
N ILE A 240 -19.08 -14.14 7.16
CA ILE A 240 -20.52 -14.10 6.90
C ILE A 240 -20.70 -13.66 5.45
N MET A 241 -21.19 -14.56 4.59
CA MET A 241 -21.44 -14.26 3.17
C MET A 241 -22.90 -13.87 2.90
N ASP A 242 -23.80 -14.11 3.85
CA ASP A 242 -25.21 -13.73 3.77
C ASP A 242 -25.37 -12.21 3.83
N ARG A 243 -25.73 -11.62 2.69
CA ARG A 243 -25.96 -10.19 2.54
C ARG A 243 -27.08 -9.66 3.44
N SER A 244 -28.12 -10.45 3.69
CA SER A 244 -29.22 -10.06 4.58
C SER A 244 -28.74 -9.93 6.02
N ARG A 245 -27.93 -10.88 6.49
CA ARG A 245 -27.33 -10.84 7.82
C ARG A 245 -26.40 -9.64 8.00
N ILE A 246 -25.57 -9.33 7.01
CA ILE A 246 -24.70 -8.15 7.05
C ILE A 246 -25.55 -6.87 7.12
N ALA A 247 -26.61 -6.77 6.30
CA ALA A 247 -27.49 -5.61 6.30
C ALA A 247 -28.21 -5.41 7.64
N GLU A 248 -28.61 -6.49 8.33
CA GLU A 248 -29.19 -6.41 9.67
C GLU A 248 -28.23 -5.80 10.69
N ILE A 249 -26.98 -6.29 10.71
CA ILE A 249 -25.94 -5.77 11.62
C ILE A 249 -25.64 -4.31 11.29
N ALA A 250 -25.49 -3.98 10.00
CA ALA A 250 -25.22 -2.62 9.54
C ALA A 250 -26.35 -1.63 9.88
N LYS A 251 -27.61 -2.07 9.93
CA LYS A 251 -28.75 -1.24 10.38
C LYS A 251 -28.71 -0.92 11.88
N SER A 252 -28.09 -1.80 12.68
CA SER A 252 -27.94 -1.58 14.13
C SER A 252 -26.70 -0.77 14.49
N PHE A 253 -25.85 -0.46 13.51
CA PHE A 253 -24.63 0.30 13.71
C PHE A 253 -24.94 1.77 13.99
N ALA A 254 -24.42 2.26 15.10
CA ALA A 254 -24.48 3.66 15.50
C ALA A 254 -23.05 4.12 15.78
N PRO A 255 -22.43 4.90 14.87
CA PRO A 255 -21.09 5.41 15.10
C PRO A 255 -21.09 6.47 16.21
N GLU A 256 -20.00 6.53 16.97
CA GLU A 256 -19.78 7.63 17.90
C GLU A 256 -19.73 8.97 17.15
N PRO A 257 -20.43 10.02 17.63
CA PRO A 257 -20.42 11.32 16.97
C PRO A 257 -19.00 11.89 16.83
N PHE A 258 -18.62 12.23 15.60
CA PHE A 258 -17.30 12.80 15.35
C PHE A 258 -17.20 14.25 15.86
N GLN A 259 -16.14 14.54 16.62
CA GLN A 259 -15.79 15.88 17.06
C GLN A 259 -14.46 16.30 16.42
N PRO A 260 -14.47 17.32 15.53
CA PRO A 260 -13.24 17.83 14.93
C PRO A 260 -12.27 18.33 15.99
N ARG A 261 -10.98 18.04 15.81
CA ARG A 261 -9.92 18.52 16.70
C ARG A 261 -9.32 19.80 16.15
N SER A 262 -9.18 20.81 17.02
CA SER A 262 -8.43 22.03 16.69
C SER A 262 -6.92 21.75 16.75
N GLY A 263 -6.17 22.34 15.81
CA GLY A 263 -4.70 22.21 15.77
C GLY A 263 -4.16 21.03 14.96
N VAL A 264 -5.02 20.20 14.35
CA VAL A 264 -4.59 19.21 13.35
C VAL A 264 -4.03 19.96 12.14
N ARG A 265 -2.77 19.70 11.76
CA ARG A 265 -2.19 20.28 10.55
C ARG A 265 -2.42 19.32 9.38
N ILE A 266 -3.05 19.82 8.32
CA ILE A 266 -3.26 19.08 7.07
C ILE A 266 -2.41 19.77 6.02
N ALA A 267 -1.45 19.03 5.45
CA ALA A 267 -0.59 19.55 4.40
C ALA A 267 -1.38 19.86 3.13
N VAL A 268 -1.21 21.08 2.62
CA VAL A 268 -1.83 21.56 1.38
C VAL A 268 -0.89 21.43 0.18
N THR A 269 0.43 21.40 0.44
CA THR A 269 1.47 21.20 -0.58
C THR A 269 2.36 19.99 -0.25
N GLU A 270 3.18 19.56 -1.21
CA GLU A 270 4.12 18.45 -1.00
C GLU A 270 5.23 18.81 -0.01
N GLU A 271 5.68 20.07 -0.02
CA GLU A 271 6.70 20.58 0.89
C GLU A 271 6.20 20.54 2.34
N GLU A 272 4.94 20.91 2.57
CA GLU A 272 4.31 20.82 3.89
C GLU A 272 4.13 19.37 4.33
N ALA A 273 3.78 18.47 3.42
CA ALA A 273 3.61 17.04 3.74
C ALA A 273 4.94 16.40 4.17
N SER A 274 6.02 16.74 3.47
CA SER A 274 7.37 16.23 3.77
C SER A 274 7.94 16.77 5.08
N ALA A 275 7.55 17.99 5.48
CA ALA A 275 8.02 18.62 6.72
C ALA A 275 7.31 18.08 7.98
N GLN A 276 6.12 17.49 7.86
CA GLN A 276 5.32 17.02 9.00
C GLN A 276 5.84 15.71 9.64
N ASP A 277 6.59 14.88 8.91
CA ASP A 277 7.10 13.59 9.41
C ASP A 277 8.20 13.71 10.51
N ASN A 278 8.65 14.93 10.84
CA ASN A 278 9.82 15.19 11.68
C ASN A 278 9.52 15.76 13.09
N MET A 279 8.31 15.63 13.65
CA MET A 279 8.01 16.11 15.02
C MET A 279 8.17 14.98 16.07
N GLU A 280 9.13 15.14 17.00
CA GLU A 280 9.74 14.02 17.76
C GLU A 280 9.51 13.97 19.30
N ASP A 281 8.80 14.90 19.94
CA ASP A 281 9.11 15.17 21.36
C ASP A 281 8.51 14.23 22.45
N ASP A 282 7.67 13.22 22.13
CA ASP A 282 7.11 12.27 23.14
C ASP A 282 7.13 10.79 22.71
N THR A 283 7.74 10.49 21.56
CA THR A 283 7.54 9.18 20.93
C THR A 283 8.34 8.06 21.60
N GLU A 284 9.50 8.36 22.20
CA GLU A 284 10.37 7.33 22.79
C GLU A 284 9.74 6.66 24.04
N THR A 285 9.09 7.45 24.90
CA THR A 285 8.36 6.92 26.07
C THR A 285 7.23 5.99 25.64
N GLN A 286 6.53 6.35 24.57
CA GLN A 286 5.43 5.55 24.02
C GLN A 286 5.93 4.24 23.39
N VAL A 287 7.11 4.26 22.74
CA VAL A 287 7.77 3.05 22.23
C VAL A 287 8.07 2.07 23.36
N GLU A 288 8.64 2.53 24.46
CA GLU A 288 8.96 1.65 25.61
C GLU A 288 7.71 1.09 26.28
N GLN A 289 6.64 1.89 26.39
CA GLN A 289 5.34 1.39 26.88
C GLN A 289 4.75 0.31 25.96
N LEU A 290 4.85 0.48 24.63
CA LEU A 290 4.39 -0.52 23.66
C LEU A 290 5.20 -1.81 23.76
N LYS A 291 6.53 -1.73 23.87
CA LYS A 291 7.39 -2.91 24.08
C LYS A 291 6.98 -3.68 25.33
N LEU A 292 6.78 -2.98 26.46
CA LEU A 292 6.33 -3.61 27.70
C LEU A 292 4.93 -4.25 27.58
N SER A 293 4.01 -3.59 26.85
CA SER A 293 2.68 -4.15 26.59
C SER A 293 2.75 -5.42 25.74
N LEU A 294 3.59 -5.42 24.71
CA LEU A 294 3.74 -6.56 23.79
C LEU A 294 4.48 -7.73 24.44
N ALA A 295 5.52 -7.47 25.25
CA ALA A 295 6.26 -8.50 25.98
C ALA A 295 5.40 -9.26 27.02
N ARG A 296 4.28 -8.66 27.47
CA ARG A 296 3.31 -9.31 28.36
C ARG A 296 2.33 -10.23 27.62
N LEU A 297 2.30 -10.19 26.29
CA LEU A 297 1.45 -11.08 25.50
C LEU A 297 2.05 -12.47 25.47
N ASN A 298 1.26 -13.47 25.86
CA ASN A 298 1.63 -14.85 25.60
C ASN A 298 1.29 -15.18 24.13
N ILE A 299 2.29 -14.96 23.27
CA ILE A 299 2.18 -15.06 21.80
C ILE A 299 1.59 -16.42 21.35
N ARG A 300 1.85 -17.50 22.10
CA ARG A 300 1.33 -18.84 21.80
C ARG A 300 -0.19 -18.95 21.97
N THR A 301 -0.74 -18.39 23.05
CA THR A 301 -2.20 -18.38 23.27
C THR A 301 -2.96 -17.39 22.38
N THR A 302 -2.28 -16.39 21.82
CA THR A 302 -2.91 -15.41 20.92
C THR A 302 -3.00 -15.89 19.46
N LEU A 303 -2.43 -17.04 19.12
CA LEU A 303 -2.41 -17.58 17.76
C LEU A 303 -3.28 -18.84 17.61
N ASP A 304 -3.84 -19.34 18.71
CA ASP A 304 -4.79 -20.45 18.64
C ASP A 304 -6.01 -20.03 17.80
N PRO A 305 -6.47 -20.91 16.88
CA PRO A 305 -7.69 -20.65 16.14
C PRO A 305 -8.86 -20.59 17.14
N ILE A 306 -9.71 -19.57 17.01
CA ILE A 306 -11.01 -19.52 17.66
C ILE A 306 -11.91 -20.59 17.03
#